data_AF-A0A8T7KTN2-F1
#
_entry.id   AF-A0A8T7KTN2-F1
#
_cell.length_a   1.000
_cell.length_b   1.000
_cell.length_c   1.000
_cell.angle_alpha   90.00
_cell.angle_beta   90.00
_cell.angle_gamma   90.00
#
_symmetry.space_group_name_H-M   'P 1'
#
loop_
_entity.id
_entity.type
_entity.pdbx_description
1 polymer ?
#
loop_
_entity_poly.entity_id
_entity_poly.type
_entity_poly.pdbx_seq_one_letter_code
_entity_poly.pdbx_strand_id
1 'polypeptide(L)'
;MINLPVNVRRVAVIIGIFVLVFIVLEFNRRLEELNMLHQQNELARTQATQAVQTQYALETAVAYANSTAAVEEWARTDGHYIQDGDLPVVPVGEPGSAPILSVTPVPVPTPMQKWEVWWDLFFGE
;
A
#
# COMPACT_ATOMS: atom_id res chain seq x y z
N MET A 1 -25.84 -53.99 41.94
CA MET A 1 -24.97 -54.54 40.88
C MET A 1 -25.69 -54.28 39.56
N ILE A 2 -25.25 -53.29 38.78
CA ILE A 2 -25.91 -52.91 37.53
C ILE A 2 -25.38 -53.84 36.44
N ASN A 3 -26.14 -54.89 36.10
CA ASN A 3 -25.87 -55.72 34.94
C ASN A 3 -26.43 -55.03 33.70
N LEU A 4 -25.61 -54.19 33.05
CA LEU A 4 -25.90 -53.72 31.70
C LEU A 4 -25.44 -54.81 30.70
N PRO A 5 -26.34 -55.39 29.87
CA PRO A 5 -25.93 -56.27 28.78
C PRO A 5 -25.30 -55.43 27.67
N VAL A 6 -24.02 -55.11 27.81
CA VAL A 6 -23.30 -54.23 26.89
C VAL A 6 -22.93 -55.00 25.62
N ASN A 7 -23.51 -54.62 24.48
CA ASN A 7 -23.13 -55.14 23.17
C ASN A 7 -21.83 -54.45 22.71
N VAL A 8 -20.71 -55.19 22.75
CA VAL A 8 -19.35 -54.70 22.42
C VAL A 8 -19.30 -54.02 21.06
N ARG A 9 -20.04 -54.51 20.06
CA ARG A 9 -20.12 -53.90 18.72
C ARG A 9 -20.73 -52.50 18.77
N ARG A 10 -21.76 -52.30 19.60
CA ARG A 10 -22.43 -50.99 19.76
C ARG A 10 -21.52 -50.00 20.49
N VAL A 11 -20.75 -50.46 21.48
CA VAL A 11 -19.77 -49.61 22.17
C VAL A 11 -18.63 -49.18 21.24
N ALA A 12 -18.10 -50.10 20.44
CA ALA A 12 -17.03 -49.79 19.48
C ALA A 12 -17.47 -48.73 18.45
N VAL A 13 -18.71 -48.82 17.95
CA VAL A 13 -19.28 -47.83 17.02
C VAL A 13 -19.42 -46.46 17.69
N ILE A 14 -19.90 -46.40 18.93
CA ILE A 14 -20.04 -45.14 19.66
C ILE A 14 -18.66 -44.49 19.87
N ILE A 15 -17.67 -45.26 20.31
CA ILE A 15 -16.29 -44.77 20.47
C ILE A 15 -15.74 -44.26 19.14
N GLY A 16 -15.94 -45.01 18.04
CA GLY A 16 -15.51 -44.60 16.71
C GLY A 16 -16.12 -43.27 16.26
N ILE A 17 -17.41 -43.04 16.55
CA ILE A 17 -18.07 -41.76 16.27
C ILE A 17 -17.45 -40.63 17.08
N PHE A 18 -17.20 -40.84 18.37
CA PHE A 18 -16.56 -39.82 19.22
C PHE A 18 -15.16 -39.44 18.72
N VAL A 19 -14.36 -40.44 18.32
CA VAL A 19 -13.04 -40.21 17.73
C VAL A 19 -13.15 -39.42 16.44
N LEU A 20 -14.09 -39.79 15.56
CA LEU A 20 -14.29 -39.10 14.29
C LEU A 20 -14.72 -37.63 14.50
N VAL A 21 -15.64 -37.37 15.42
CA VAL A 21 -16.04 -36.00 15.78
C VAL A 21 -14.84 -35.21 16.30
N PHE A 22 -14.03 -35.80 17.18
CA PHE A 22 -12.84 -35.14 17.71
C PHE A 22 -11.83 -34.78 16.62
N ILE A 23 -11.58 -35.70 15.67
CA ILE A 23 -10.69 -35.46 14.53
C ILE A 23 -11.20 -34.30 13.68
N VAL A 24 -12.49 -34.27 13.36
CA VAL A 24 -13.06 -33.18 12.54
C VAL A 24 -12.94 -31.84 13.27
N LEU A 25 -13.18 -31.79 14.58
CA LEU A 25 -13.04 -30.56 15.37
C LEU A 25 -11.59 -30.06 15.41
N GLU A 26 -10.63 -30.94 15.67
CA GLU A 26 -9.20 -30.59 15.71
C GLU A 26 -8.69 -30.16 14.34
N PHE A 27 -9.11 -30.87 13.29
CA PHE A 27 -8.76 -30.54 11.91
C PHE A 27 -9.29 -29.17 11.50
N ASN A 28 -10.56 -28.87 11.80
CA ASN A 28 -11.15 -27.57 11.51
C ASN A 28 -10.41 -26.43 12.22
N ARG A 29 -10.07 -26.62 13.51
CA ARG A 29 -9.29 -25.62 14.27
C ARG A 29 -7.92 -25.37 13.64
N ARG A 30 -7.21 -26.43 13.26
CA ARG A 30 -5.90 -26.32 12.60
C ARG A 30 -5.98 -25.64 11.24
N LEU A 31 -7.03 -25.91 10.46
CA LEU A 31 -7.24 -25.22 9.18
C LEU A 31 -7.51 -23.73 9.37
N GLU A 32 -8.30 -23.37 10.37
CA GLU A 32 -8.59 -21.97 10.69
C GLU A 32 -7.34 -21.22 11.14
N GLU A 33 -6.53 -21.84 12.01
CA GLU A 33 -5.23 -21.29 12.44
C GLU A 33 -4.28 -21.12 11.25
N LEU A 34 -4.17 -22.13 10.37
CA LEU A 34 -3.34 -22.04 9.17
C LEU A 34 -3.80 -20.92 8.23
N ASN A 35 -5.11 -20.79 8.00
CA ASN A 35 -5.65 -19.73 7.16
C ASN A 35 -5.38 -18.35 7.74
N MET A 36 -5.55 -18.18 9.06
CA MET A 36 -5.22 -16.94 9.76
C MET A 36 -3.73 -16.59 9.61
N LEU A 37 -2.84 -17.55 9.86
CA LEU A 37 -1.39 -17.35 9.72
C LEU A 37 -1.00 -17.02 8.28
N HIS A 38 -1.62 -17.67 7.29
CA HIS A 38 -1.38 -17.39 5.89
C HIS A 38 -1.80 -15.96 5.52
N GLN A 39 -2.97 -15.50 5.95
CA GLN A 39 -3.42 -14.13 5.73
C GLN A 39 -2.47 -13.10 6.37
N GLN A 40 -2.02 -13.35 7.60
CA GLN A 40 -1.04 -12.48 8.27
C GLN A 40 0.31 -12.44 7.51
N ASN A 41 0.76 -13.59 6.99
CA ASN A 41 2.00 -13.67 6.23
C ASN A 41 1.90 -12.88 4.91
N GLU A 42 0.80 -13.01 4.18
CA GLU A 42 0.57 -12.28 2.92
C GLU A 42 0.50 -10.76 3.13
N LEU A 43 -0.14 -10.31 4.22
CA LEU A 43 -0.13 -8.89 4.61
C LEU A 43 1.29 -8.40 4.92
N ALA A 44 2.04 -9.15 5.72
CA ALA A 44 3.42 -8.81 6.06
C ALA A 44 4.33 -8.78 4.83
N ARG A 45 4.19 -9.74 3.90
CA ARG A 45 4.94 -9.78 2.63
C ARG A 45 4.63 -8.59 1.75
N THR A 46 3.36 -8.20 1.67
CA THR A 46 2.94 -7.04 0.87
C THR A 46 3.54 -5.75 1.44
N GLN A 47 3.45 -5.56 2.76
CA GLN A 47 4.06 -4.41 3.44
C GLN A 47 5.58 -4.36 3.27
N ALA A 48 6.26 -5.51 3.40
CA ALA A 48 7.70 -5.60 3.19
C ALA A 48 8.09 -5.26 1.73
N THR A 49 7.32 -5.75 0.75
CA THR A 49 7.57 -5.48 -0.67
C THR A 49 7.40 -3.98 -0.98
N GLN A 50 6.34 -3.36 -0.45
CA GLN A 50 6.12 -1.92 -0.59
C GLN A 50 7.27 -1.12 0.05
N ALA A 51 7.68 -1.49 1.26
CA ALA A 51 8.78 -0.82 1.96
C ALA A 51 10.10 -0.90 1.17
N VAL A 52 10.43 -2.07 0.61
CA VAL A 52 11.64 -2.26 -0.21
C VAL A 52 11.57 -1.44 -1.50
N GLN A 53 10.41 -1.39 -2.16
CA GLN A 53 10.23 -0.55 -3.35
C GLN A 53 10.39 0.95 -3.04
N THR A 54 9.80 1.41 -1.94
CA THR A 54 9.96 2.79 -1.48
C THR A 54 11.42 3.09 -1.12
N GLN A 55 12.10 2.17 -0.45
CA GLN A 55 13.52 2.31 -0.12
C GLN A 55 14.35 2.47 -1.40
N TYR A 56 14.17 1.60 -2.39
CA TYR A 56 14.90 1.70 -3.66
C TYR A 56 14.64 3.01 -4.40
N ALA A 57 13.38 3.46 -4.43
CA ALA A 57 13.01 4.73 -5.03
C ALA A 57 13.68 5.92 -4.31
N LEU A 58 13.70 5.91 -2.98
CA LEU A 58 14.35 6.93 -2.16
C LEU A 58 15.87 6.91 -2.33
N GLU A 59 16.50 5.73 -2.33
CA GLU A 59 17.94 5.58 -2.59
C GLU A 59 18.32 6.14 -3.97
N THR A 60 17.49 5.86 -4.98
CA THR A 60 17.68 6.41 -6.34
C THR A 60 17.55 7.94 -6.36
N ALA A 61 16.54 8.49 -5.68
CA ALA A 61 16.34 9.93 -5.60
C ALA A 61 17.49 10.64 -4.87
N VAL A 62 18.00 10.04 -3.79
CA VAL A 62 19.17 10.56 -3.06
C VAL A 62 20.44 10.48 -3.91
N ALA A 63 20.64 9.38 -4.65
CA ALA A 63 21.77 9.25 -5.56
C ALA A 63 21.72 10.31 -6.68
N TYR A 64 20.54 10.55 -7.24
CA TYR A 64 20.32 11.60 -8.23
C TYR A 64 20.59 12.99 -7.65
N ALA A 65 20.04 13.31 -6.47
CA ALA A 65 20.23 14.60 -5.81
C ALA A 65 21.70 14.91 -5.47
N ASN A 66 22.52 13.88 -5.24
CA ASN A 66 23.96 14.01 -5.01
C ASN A 66 24.80 14.01 -6.32
N SER A 67 24.16 13.90 -7.49
CA SER A 67 24.85 13.85 -8.77
C SER A 67 25.09 15.24 -9.35
N THR A 68 26.09 15.37 -10.24
CA THR A 68 26.33 16.60 -11.01
C THR A 68 25.18 16.90 -11.98
N ALA A 69 24.43 15.89 -12.41
CA ALA A 69 23.27 16.08 -13.28
C ALA A 69 22.17 16.89 -12.60
N ALA A 70 21.91 16.64 -11.32
CA ALA A 70 20.94 17.43 -10.55
C ALA A 70 21.41 18.90 -10.37
N VAL A 71 22.72 19.11 -10.19
CA VAL A 71 23.31 20.46 -10.13
C VAL A 71 23.15 21.17 -11.48
N GLU A 72 23.39 20.47 -12.59
CA GLU A 72 23.24 21.03 -13.93
C GLU A 72 21.77 21.37 -14.25
N GLU A 73 20.84 20.47 -13.95
CA GLU A 73 19.41 20.72 -14.17
C GLU A 73 18.92 21.95 -13.39
N TRP A 74 19.31 22.06 -12.11
CA TRP A 74 19.00 23.24 -11.31
C TRP A 74 19.65 24.49 -11.89
N ALA A 75 20.94 24.41 -12.28
CA ALA A 75 21.66 25.52 -12.86
C ALA A 75 20.98 26.05 -14.14
N ARG A 76 20.46 25.16 -15.00
CA ARG A 76 19.75 25.55 -16.22
C ARG A 76 18.34 26.08 -15.97
N THR A 77 17.60 25.46 -15.05
CA THR A 77 16.15 25.69 -14.87
C THR A 77 15.87 26.83 -13.90
N ASP A 78 16.40 26.75 -12.69
CA ASP A 78 16.15 27.73 -11.63
C ASP A 78 17.26 28.78 -11.56
N GLY A 79 18.51 28.34 -11.71
CA GLY A 79 19.70 29.22 -11.69
C GLY A 79 19.83 30.10 -12.93
N HIS A 80 19.15 29.76 -14.03
CA HIS A 80 19.26 30.43 -15.34
C HIS A 80 20.71 30.60 -15.83
N TYR A 81 21.60 29.69 -15.43
CA TYR A 81 22.99 29.65 -15.83
C TYR A 81 23.14 29.02 -17.22
N ILE A 82 24.09 29.56 -17.99
CA ILE A 82 24.43 29.13 -19.35
C ILE A 82 25.85 28.57 -19.38
N GLN A 83 26.13 27.61 -20.27
CA GLN A 83 27.49 27.16 -20.53
C GLN A 83 28.10 27.95 -21.69
N ASP A 84 29.42 27.90 -21.80
CA ASP A 84 30.15 28.54 -22.88
C ASP A 84 29.68 27.99 -24.25
N GLY A 85 29.15 28.89 -25.08
CA GLY A 85 28.59 28.56 -26.40
C GLY A 85 27.07 28.51 -26.47
N ASP A 86 26.36 28.56 -25.34
CA ASP A 86 24.90 28.64 -25.33
C ASP A 86 24.39 30.04 -25.68
N LEU A 87 23.31 30.09 -26.47
CA LEU A 87 22.59 31.32 -26.80
C LEU A 87 21.28 31.35 -25.99
N PRO A 88 21.19 32.14 -24.90
CA PRO A 88 19.95 32.24 -24.13
C PRO A 88 18.88 32.92 -24.97
N VAL A 89 17.81 32.18 -25.29
CA VAL A 89 16.63 32.71 -25.97
C VAL A 89 15.47 32.70 -24.97
N VAL A 90 14.98 33.90 -24.63
CA VAL A 90 13.73 34.05 -23.87
C VAL A 90 12.62 34.31 -24.88
N PRO A 91 11.66 33.38 -25.07
CA PRO A 91 10.51 33.64 -25.92
C PRO A 91 9.72 34.82 -25.35
N VAL A 92 9.73 35.93 -26.06
CA VAL A 92 8.82 37.05 -25.79
C VAL A 92 7.59 36.88 -26.67
N GLY A 93 6.41 37.15 -26.10
CA GLY A 93 5.17 37.16 -26.88
C GLY A 93 5.26 38.19 -28.02
N GLU A 94 4.60 37.91 -29.14
CA GLU A 94 4.58 38.80 -30.30
C GLU A 94 3.90 40.14 -29.93
N PRO A 95 4.42 41.30 -30.38
CA PRO A 95 3.86 42.60 -30.01
C PRO A 95 2.41 42.72 -30.49
N GLY A 96 1.44 42.77 -29.56
CA GLY A 96 0.01 42.84 -29.85
C GLY A 96 -0.74 41.51 -29.74
N SER A 97 -0.07 40.41 -29.40
CA SER A 97 -0.76 39.19 -28.96
C SER A 97 -1.50 39.45 -27.64
N ALA A 98 -2.69 38.88 -27.48
CA ALA A 98 -3.33 38.82 -26.18
C ALA A 98 -2.36 38.17 -25.17
N PRO A 99 -2.21 38.71 -23.95
CA PRO A 99 -1.34 38.10 -22.96
C PRO A 99 -1.70 36.63 -22.80
N ILE A 100 -0.67 35.78 -22.78
CA ILE A 100 -0.83 34.36 -22.49
C ILE A 100 -1.57 34.29 -21.15
N LEU A 101 -2.80 33.78 -21.16
CA LEU A 101 -3.54 33.56 -19.93
C LEU A 101 -2.71 32.55 -19.14
N SER A 102 -2.02 33.03 -18.11
CA SER A 102 -1.39 32.16 -17.13
C SER A 102 -2.47 31.17 -16.71
N VAL A 103 -2.23 29.88 -16.95
CA VAL A 103 -3.14 28.84 -16.49
C VAL A 103 -3.21 29.02 -14.99
N THR A 104 -4.30 29.59 -14.49
CA THR A 104 -4.53 29.70 -13.06
C THR A 104 -4.31 28.30 -12.51
N PRO A 105 -3.33 28.09 -11.61
CA PRO A 105 -3.09 26.77 -11.07
C PRO A 105 -4.42 26.28 -10.53
N VAL A 106 -4.84 25.09 -10.96
CA VAL A 106 -6.05 24.45 -10.43
C VAL A 106 -5.86 24.47 -8.91
N PRO A 107 -6.79 25.07 -8.15
CA PRO A 107 -6.65 25.11 -6.70
C PRO A 107 -6.45 23.68 -6.23
N VAL A 108 -5.31 23.43 -5.57
CA VAL A 108 -5.08 22.16 -4.89
C VAL A 108 -6.27 21.98 -3.95
N PRO A 109 -7.01 20.87 -4.03
CA PRO A 109 -8.14 20.65 -3.13
C PRO A 109 -7.61 20.77 -1.71
N THR A 110 -8.18 21.70 -0.94
CA THR A 110 -7.82 21.87 0.47
C THR A 110 -7.95 20.50 1.14
N PRO A 111 -6.86 19.97 1.73
CA PRO A 111 -6.95 18.67 2.39
C PRO A 111 -7.98 18.79 3.52
N MET A 112 -9.02 17.95 3.46
CA MET A 112 -10.02 17.88 4.52
C MET A 112 -9.32 17.64 5.84
N GLN A 113 -9.69 18.39 6.87
CA GLN A 113 -9.17 18.15 8.20
C GLN A 113 -9.64 16.77 8.65
N LYS A 114 -8.81 16.06 9.44
CA LYS A 114 -9.10 14.67 9.84
C LYS A 114 -10.52 14.48 10.39
N TRP A 115 -11.06 15.47 11.11
CA TRP A 115 -12.41 15.40 11.68
C TRP A 115 -13.53 15.53 10.64
N GLU A 116 -13.33 16.30 9.56
CA GLU A 116 -14.29 16.44 8.45
C GLU A 116 -14.43 15.12 7.70
N VAL A 117 -13.32 14.40 7.53
CA VAL A 117 -13.29 13.05 6.94
C VAL A 117 -14.09 12.07 7.79
N TRP A 118 -13.94 12.12 9.11
CA TRP A 118 -14.72 11.28 10.01
C TRP A 118 -16.21 11.62 9.97
N TRP A 119 -16.55 12.90 9.92
CA TRP A 119 -17.95 13.34 9.86
C TRP A 119 -18.64 12.85 8.57
N ASP A 120 -17.97 13.00 7.43
CA ASP A 120 -18.47 12.53 6.13
C ASP A 120 -18.63 11.00 6.08
N LEU A 121 -17.69 10.25 6.66
CA LEU A 121 -17.79 8.79 6.76
C LEU A 121 -19.00 8.30 7.56
N PHE A 122 -19.46 9.07 8.55
CA PHE A 122 -20.58 8.66 9.41
C PHE A 122 -21.93 9.26 8.99
N PHE A 123 -21.93 10.40 8.29
CA PHE A 123 -23.14 11.19 8.02
C PHE A 123 -23.25 11.75 6.60
N GLY A 124 -22.29 11.47 5.70
CA GLY A 124 -22.43 11.70 4.26
C GLY A 124 -23.42 10.71 3.65
N GLU A 125 -24.14 11.13 2.60
CA GLU A 125 -25.15 10.28 1.93
C GLU A 125 -24.59 8.99 1.29
#